data_AF-A0A956MDT4-F1
#
_entry.id   AF-A0A956MDT4-F1
#
_cell.length_a   1.000
_cell.length_b   1.000
_cell.length_c   1.000
_cell.angle_alpha   90.00
_cell.angle_beta   90.00
_cell.angle_gamma   90.00
#
_symmetry.space_group_name_H-M   'P 1'
#
loop_
_entity.id
_entity.type
_entity.pdbx_description
1 polymer ?
#
loop_
_entity_poly.entity_id
_entity_poly.type
_entity_poly.pdbx_seq_one_letter_code
_entity_poly.pdbx_strand_id
1 'polypeptide(L)'
;MTNKTNSMMKIPLIVAAAVIIIRIILEHVGSPEAVNAVFGVAWLYFIIPVLFALQISKSGDSSPYKSLFISLLLFAVYTRLMVFVTYMLAWWQQWQAPRFSLAQGGVVGEDVSAMQGLFIIPLRNAVFWIIFATLIGMLVGWITILIHKKKSGVKA
;
A
#
# COMPACT_ATOMS: atom_id res chain seq x y z
N MET A 1 -13.64 1.53 -19.01
CA MET A 1 -12.91 0.82 -17.91
C MET A 1 -12.72 1.68 -16.65
N THR A 2 -12.70 3.01 -16.74
CA THR A 2 -12.37 3.95 -15.64
C THR A 2 -13.38 4.01 -14.48
N ASN A 3 -14.69 4.00 -14.74
CA ASN A 3 -15.69 4.15 -13.65
C ASN A 3 -15.70 2.98 -12.65
N LYS A 4 -15.44 1.75 -13.12
CA LYS A 4 -15.46 0.55 -12.28
C LYS A 4 -14.25 0.47 -11.36
N THR A 5 -13.05 0.70 -11.90
CA THR A 5 -11.81 0.75 -11.10
C THR A 5 -11.87 1.86 -10.06
N ASN A 6 -12.41 3.03 -10.42
CA ASN A 6 -12.58 4.15 -9.47
C ASN A 6 -13.51 3.79 -8.31
N SER A 7 -14.64 3.13 -8.58
CA SER A 7 -15.56 2.69 -7.53
C SER A 7 -14.94 1.63 -6.62
N MET A 8 -14.16 0.71 -7.18
CA MET A 8 -13.53 -0.38 -6.43
C MET A 8 -12.39 0.12 -5.54
N MET A 9 -11.61 1.12 -5.99
CA MET A 9 -10.44 1.62 -5.26
C MET A 9 -10.79 2.61 -4.15
N LYS A 10 -11.95 3.27 -4.21
CA LYS A 10 -12.31 4.35 -3.27
C LYS A 10 -12.25 3.92 -1.80
N ILE A 11 -12.95 2.84 -1.45
CA ILE A 11 -12.99 2.33 -0.06
C ILE A 11 -11.59 1.88 0.41
N PRO A 12 -10.86 1.02 -0.34
CA PRO A 12 -9.50 0.64 0.00
C PRO A 12 -8.56 1.83 0.25
N LEU A 13 -8.62 2.88 -0.58
CA LEU A 13 -7.78 4.05 -0.42
C LEU A 13 -8.15 4.88 0.81
N ILE A 14 -9.45 5.01 1.13
CA ILE A 14 -9.91 5.65 2.36
C ILE A 14 -9.40 4.89 3.59
N VAL A 15 -9.51 3.55 3.57
CA VAL A 15 -8.99 2.71 4.66
C VAL A 15 -7.47 2.86 4.78
N ALA A 16 -6.74 2.83 3.68
CA ALA A 16 -5.29 3.04 3.68
C ALA A 16 -4.91 4.41 4.26
N ALA A 17 -5.61 5.48 3.85
CA ALA A 17 -5.41 6.83 4.39
C ALA A 17 -5.66 6.87 5.90
N ALA A 18 -6.77 6.28 6.37
CA ALA A 18 -7.10 6.22 7.79
C ALA A 18 -6.02 5.46 8.59
N VAL A 19 -5.56 4.31 8.10
CA VAL A 19 -4.50 3.51 8.73
C VAL A 19 -3.20 4.32 8.83
N ILE A 20 -2.81 5.03 7.77
CA ILE A 20 -1.62 5.91 7.77
C ILE A 20 -1.76 7.02 8.80
N ILE A 21 -2.91 7.72 8.83
CA ILE A 21 -3.15 8.83 9.75
C ILE A 21 -3.13 8.33 11.20
N ILE A 22 -3.84 7.25 11.51
CA ILE A 22 -3.88 6.65 12.85
C ILE A 22 -2.47 6.28 13.28
N ARG A 23 -1.67 5.67 12.41
CA ARG A 23 -0.28 5.34 12.72
C ARG A 23 0.56 6.55 13.07
N ILE A 24 0.42 7.65 12.31
CA ILE A 24 1.15 8.89 12.60
C ILE A 24 0.75 9.43 13.98
N ILE A 25 -0.54 9.45 14.30
CA ILE A 25 -1.04 9.91 15.60
C ILE A 25 -0.46 9.05 16.72
N LEU A 26 -0.54 7.71 16.58
CA LEU A 26 -0.02 6.76 17.56
C LEU A 26 1.48 6.96 17.81
N GLU A 27 2.26 7.06 16.74
CA GLU A 27 3.70 7.34 16.83
C GLU A 27 4.00 8.68 17.50
N HIS A 28 3.16 9.69 17.27
CA HIS A 28 3.32 11.02 17.90
C HIS A 28 2.99 11.01 19.40
N VAL A 29 2.06 10.16 19.84
CA VAL A 29 1.74 9.99 21.28
C VAL A 29 2.65 8.96 21.98
N GLY A 30 3.68 8.45 21.29
CA GLY A 30 4.67 7.55 21.89
C GLY A 30 4.18 6.12 22.13
N SER A 31 3.21 5.64 21.34
CA SER A 31 2.75 4.26 21.43
C SER A 31 3.89 3.24 21.18
N PRO A 32 3.79 2.02 21.76
CA PRO A 32 4.76 0.96 21.52
C PRO A 32 4.86 0.58 20.04
N GLU A 33 6.06 0.22 19.59
CA GLU A 33 6.33 -0.14 18.19
C GLU A 33 5.45 -1.30 17.69
N ALA A 34 5.20 -2.29 18.55
CA ALA A 34 4.31 -3.41 18.23
C ALA A 34 2.90 -2.95 17.84
N VAL A 35 2.37 -1.91 18.50
CA VAL A 35 1.06 -1.31 18.17
C VAL A 35 1.17 -0.56 16.84
N ASN A 36 2.24 0.21 16.62
CA ASN A 36 2.45 0.95 15.37
C ASN A 36 2.62 0.06 14.14
N ALA A 37 3.19 -1.12 14.31
CA ALA A 37 3.34 -2.11 13.26
C ALA A 37 1.97 -2.60 12.73
N VAL A 38 0.97 -2.74 13.61
CA VAL A 38 -0.41 -3.13 13.23
C VAL A 38 -1.04 -2.05 12.34
N PHE A 39 -0.78 -0.78 12.60
CA PHE A 39 -1.30 0.33 11.78
C PHE A 39 -0.39 0.65 10.57
N GLY A 40 0.43 -0.29 10.12
CA GLY A 40 1.10 -0.20 8.83
C GLY A 40 0.20 -0.56 7.64
N VAL A 41 0.51 -0.06 6.45
CA VAL A 41 -0.21 -0.43 5.22
C VAL A 41 0.20 -1.79 4.65
N ALA A 42 1.19 -2.47 5.26
CA ALA A 42 1.74 -3.72 4.73
C ALA A 42 0.72 -4.85 4.69
N TRP A 43 -0.11 -5.00 5.73
CA TRP A 43 -1.12 -6.07 5.77
C TRP A 43 -2.26 -5.84 4.76
N LEU A 44 -2.51 -4.60 4.34
CA LEU A 44 -3.49 -4.30 3.28
C LEU A 44 -3.11 -4.98 1.97
N TYR A 45 -1.82 -5.27 1.74
CA TYR A 45 -1.35 -6.01 0.56
C TYR A 45 -1.72 -7.49 0.56
N PHE A 46 -2.33 -8.00 1.63
CA PHE A 46 -2.91 -9.34 1.65
C PHE A 46 -4.44 -9.30 1.56
N ILE A 47 -5.09 -8.30 2.17
CA ILE A 47 -6.56 -8.21 2.19
C ILE A 47 -7.13 -7.58 0.92
N ILE A 48 -6.58 -6.46 0.47
CA ILE A 48 -7.08 -5.74 -0.71
C ILE A 48 -7.04 -6.57 -1.99
N PRO A 49 -5.98 -7.35 -2.28
CA PRO A 49 -5.98 -8.21 -3.46
C PRO A 49 -7.08 -9.27 -3.45
N VAL A 50 -7.44 -9.82 -2.28
CA VAL A 50 -8.55 -10.76 -2.15
C VAL A 50 -9.87 -10.06 -2.49
N LEU A 51 -10.09 -8.87 -1.95
CA LEU A 51 -11.30 -8.08 -2.23
C LEU A 51 -11.41 -7.73 -3.72
N PHE A 52 -10.32 -7.25 -4.34
CA PHE A 52 -10.28 -6.97 -5.77
C PHE A 52 -10.53 -8.22 -6.60
N ALA A 53 -9.84 -9.32 -6.30
CA ALA A 53 -10.02 -10.60 -6.99
C ALA A 53 -11.47 -11.08 -6.96
N LEU A 54 -12.14 -11.03 -5.80
CA LEU A 54 -13.54 -11.43 -5.66
C LEU A 54 -14.48 -10.53 -6.45
N GLN A 55 -14.29 -9.21 -6.40
CA GLN A 55 -15.11 -8.26 -7.15
C GLN A 55 -14.93 -8.42 -8.67
N ILE A 56 -13.69 -8.59 -9.13
CA ILE A 56 -13.38 -8.83 -10.55
C ILE A 56 -14.01 -10.16 -11.00
N SER A 57 -13.86 -11.23 -10.21
CA SER A 57 -14.41 -12.55 -10.56
C SER A 57 -15.93 -12.53 -10.72
N LYS A 58 -16.64 -11.81 -9.85
CA LYS A 58 -18.11 -11.69 -9.92
C LYS A 58 -18.60 -10.84 -11.10
N SER A 59 -17.74 -10.01 -11.65
CA SER A 59 -18.14 -8.98 -12.61
C SER A 59 -18.11 -9.43 -14.07
N GLY A 60 -17.74 -10.69 -14.35
CA GLY A 60 -17.65 -11.22 -15.71
C GLY A 60 -16.61 -10.53 -16.58
N ASP A 61 -15.57 -9.94 -15.98
CA ASP A 61 -14.52 -9.23 -16.72
C ASP A 61 -13.83 -10.17 -17.71
N SER A 62 -13.68 -9.73 -18.97
CA SER A 62 -13.04 -10.50 -20.04
C SER A 62 -11.53 -10.65 -19.81
N SER A 63 -10.92 -9.83 -18.96
CA SER A 63 -9.48 -9.83 -18.69
C SER A 63 -9.17 -9.71 -17.19
N PRO A 64 -9.61 -10.67 -16.35
CA PRO A 64 -9.63 -10.51 -14.91
C PRO A 64 -8.23 -10.31 -14.29
N TYR A 65 -7.21 -10.96 -14.84
CA TYR A 65 -5.83 -10.82 -14.37
C TYR A 65 -5.21 -9.46 -14.72
N LYS A 66 -5.53 -8.92 -15.90
CA LYS A 66 -5.09 -7.57 -16.31
C LYS A 66 -5.76 -6.50 -15.45
N SER A 67 -7.08 -6.62 -15.24
CA SER A 67 -7.84 -5.74 -14.35
C SER A 67 -7.32 -5.79 -12.91
N LEU A 68 -6.96 -6.98 -12.42
CA LEU A 68 -6.36 -7.16 -11.10
C LEU A 68 -5.01 -6.45 -11.02
N PHE A 69 -4.13 -6.68 -11.99
CA PHE A 69 -2.81 -6.05 -12.04
C PHE A 69 -2.90 -4.53 -12.01
N ILE A 70 -3.72 -3.93 -12.88
CA ILE A 70 -3.88 -2.48 -12.94
C ILE A 70 -4.45 -1.93 -11.62
N SER A 71 -5.45 -2.59 -11.05
CA SER A 71 -6.07 -2.13 -9.80
C SER A 71 -5.09 -2.20 -8.62
N LEU A 72 -4.28 -3.26 -8.54
CA LEU A 72 -3.24 -3.41 -7.53
C LEU A 72 -2.12 -2.41 -7.69
N LEU A 73 -1.65 -2.21 -8.93
CA LEU A 73 -0.60 -1.24 -9.23
C LEU A 73 -1.04 0.17 -8.82
N LEU A 74 -2.24 0.59 -9.23
CA LEU A 74 -2.79 1.90 -8.86
C LEU A 74 -2.96 2.03 -7.35
N PHE A 75 -3.52 1.01 -6.68
CA PHE A 75 -3.66 1.01 -5.23
C PHE A 75 -2.30 1.16 -4.52
N ALA A 76 -1.29 0.42 -4.97
CA ALA A 76 0.06 0.49 -4.42
C ALA A 76 0.69 1.87 -4.65
N VAL A 77 0.56 2.44 -5.86
CA VAL A 77 1.04 3.78 -6.20
C VAL A 77 0.40 4.83 -5.30
N TYR A 78 -0.93 4.89 -5.22
CA TYR A 78 -1.62 5.89 -4.41
C TYR A 78 -1.29 5.76 -2.92
N THR A 79 -1.25 4.52 -2.41
CA THR A 79 -0.86 4.28 -1.01
C THR A 79 0.56 4.76 -0.74
N ARG A 80 1.47 4.55 -1.69
CA ARG A 80 2.88 4.96 -1.54
C ARG A 80 3.09 6.45 -1.72
N LEU A 81 2.29 7.12 -2.53
CA LEU A 81 2.27 8.59 -2.58
C LEU A 81 1.84 9.18 -1.24
N MET A 82 0.83 8.61 -0.58
CA MET A 82 0.44 9.04 0.77
C MET A 82 1.58 8.84 1.77
N VAL A 83 2.21 7.66 1.78
CA VAL A 83 3.37 7.39 2.66
C VAL A 83 4.56 8.29 2.32
N PHE A 84 4.81 8.58 1.04
CA PHE A 84 5.88 9.46 0.59
C PHE A 84 5.75 10.84 1.25
N VAL A 85 4.55 11.42 1.23
CA VAL A 85 4.28 12.72 1.89
C VAL A 85 4.58 12.65 3.39
N THR A 86 4.27 11.54 4.06
CA THR A 86 4.61 11.38 5.50
C THR A 86 6.12 11.38 5.75
N TYR A 87 6.91 10.81 4.84
CA TYR A 87 8.37 10.83 4.95
C TYR A 87 8.90 12.25 4.70
N MET A 88 8.38 12.96 3.71
CA MET A 88 8.74 14.37 3.50
C MET A 88 8.49 15.23 4.74
N LEU A 89 7.31 15.06 5.35
CA LEU A 89 6.94 15.78 6.58
C LEU A 89 7.83 15.37 7.76
N ALA A 90 8.15 14.08 7.89
CA ALA A 90 9.02 13.58 8.94
C ALA A 90 10.43 14.17 8.85
N TRP A 91 10.99 14.32 7.64
CA TRP A 91 12.26 15.01 7.44
C TRP A 91 12.13 16.50 7.77
N TRP A 92 11.11 17.17 7.25
CA TRP A 92 10.93 18.62 7.47
C TRP A 92 10.77 18.97 8.95
N GLN A 93 10.05 18.14 9.71
CA GLN A 93 9.74 18.37 11.12
C GLN A 93 10.62 17.57 12.09
N GLN A 94 11.62 16.84 11.57
CA GLN A 94 12.54 16.02 12.37
C GLN A 94 11.81 15.05 13.33
N TRP A 95 10.83 14.31 12.81
CA TRP A 95 10.05 13.36 13.62
C TRP A 95 10.93 12.24 14.18
N GLN A 96 10.78 11.97 15.48
CA GLN A 96 11.63 11.03 16.23
C GLN A 96 11.16 9.57 16.18
N ALA A 97 10.06 9.27 15.47
CA ALA A 97 9.56 7.90 15.43
C ALA A 97 10.56 6.96 14.74
N PRO A 98 10.81 5.74 15.26
CA PRO A 98 11.90 4.87 14.80
C PRO A 98 11.92 4.62 13.28
N ARG A 99 10.74 4.44 12.65
CA ARG A 99 10.64 4.21 11.20
C ARG A 99 11.17 5.34 10.33
N PHE A 100 11.25 6.55 10.87
CA PHE A 100 11.78 7.71 10.16
C PHE A 100 13.27 7.90 10.41
N SER A 101 13.88 7.21 11.37
CA SER A 101 15.32 7.24 11.56
C SER A 101 16.05 6.60 10.36
N LEU A 102 17.18 7.17 9.98
CA LEU A 102 18.04 6.65 8.91
C LEU A 102 18.49 5.21 9.21
N ALA A 103 18.70 4.88 10.49
CA ALA A 103 19.05 3.54 10.95
C ALA A 103 18.00 2.47 10.59
N GLN A 104 16.73 2.86 10.45
CA GLN A 104 15.64 1.97 10.02
C GLN A 104 15.26 2.18 8.54
N GLY A 105 16.12 2.82 7.74
CA GLY A 105 15.84 3.13 6.33
C GLY A 105 14.90 4.31 6.10
N GLY A 106 14.71 5.12 7.15
CA GLY A 106 13.97 6.38 7.14
C GLY A 106 14.77 7.55 6.59
N VAL A 107 14.32 8.76 6.87
CA VAL A 107 14.82 10.02 6.30
C VAL A 107 15.46 10.95 7.32
N VAL A 108 15.40 10.67 8.62
CA VAL A 108 15.91 11.54 9.69
C VAL A 108 17.26 11.02 10.20
N GLY A 109 18.31 11.84 10.11
CA GLY A 109 19.67 11.51 10.56
C GLY A 109 20.65 12.65 10.28
N GLU A 110 21.80 12.66 10.96
CA GLU A 110 22.78 13.77 10.96
C GLU A 110 23.31 14.13 9.56
N ASP A 111 23.33 13.17 8.62
CA ASP A 111 23.87 13.36 7.26
C ASP A 111 22.81 13.33 6.15
N VAL A 112 21.53 13.44 6.48
CA VAL A 112 20.46 13.40 5.45
C VAL A 112 20.20 14.79 4.89
N SER A 113 20.77 15.05 3.71
CA SER A 113 20.51 16.27 2.94
C SER A 113 19.03 16.42 2.58
N ALA A 114 18.60 17.65 2.26
CA ALA A 114 17.24 17.94 1.81
C ALA A 114 16.82 17.11 0.60
N MET A 115 17.72 16.94 -0.37
CA MET A 115 17.44 16.12 -1.56
C MET A 115 17.22 14.64 -1.20
N GLN A 116 17.99 14.11 -0.24
CA GLN A 116 17.83 12.74 0.22
C GLN A 116 16.54 12.53 1.02
N GLY A 117 16.28 13.42 1.97
CA GLY A 117 15.14 13.32 2.90
C GLY A 117 13.79 13.59 2.25
N LEU A 118 13.71 14.56 1.32
CA LEU A 118 12.46 14.93 0.67
C LEU A 118 12.16 14.09 -0.58
N PHE A 119 13.18 13.59 -1.29
CA PHE A 119 12.96 12.96 -2.59
C PHE A 119 13.60 11.58 -2.74
N ILE A 120 14.93 11.46 -2.63
CA ILE A 120 15.63 10.22 -3.03
C ILE A 120 15.21 9.03 -2.18
N ILE A 121 15.24 9.15 -0.85
CA ILE A 121 14.90 8.06 0.05
C ILE A 121 13.39 7.73 -0.03
N PRO A 122 12.46 8.71 0.05
CA PRO A 122 11.03 8.43 -0.14
C PRO A 122 10.71 7.77 -1.49
N LEU A 123 11.35 8.22 -2.58
CA LEU A 123 11.15 7.67 -3.92
C LEU A 123 11.65 6.23 -4.02
N ARG A 124 12.88 5.96 -3.55
CA ARG A 124 13.44 4.61 -3.49
C ARG A 124 12.51 3.68 -2.72
N ASN A 125 12.07 4.10 -1.53
CA ASN A 125 11.16 3.33 -0.70
C ASN A 125 9.81 3.11 -1.39
N ALA A 126 9.25 4.14 -2.05
CA ALA A 126 8.01 4.02 -2.81
C ALA A 126 8.13 3.00 -3.94
N VAL A 127 9.17 3.09 -4.79
CA VAL A 127 9.39 2.18 -5.93
C VAL A 127 9.53 0.73 -5.46
N PHE A 128 10.40 0.48 -4.48
CA PHE A 128 10.60 -0.87 -3.93
C PHE A 128 9.28 -1.48 -3.45
N TRP A 129 8.52 -0.72 -2.67
CA TRP A 129 7.26 -1.21 -2.11
C TRP A 129 6.12 -1.30 -3.13
N ILE A 130 6.07 -0.45 -4.16
CA ILE A 130 5.09 -0.56 -5.25
C ILE A 130 5.27 -1.90 -5.97
N ILE A 131 6.52 -2.23 -6.33
CA ILE A 131 6.85 -3.49 -7.00
C ILE A 131 6.47 -4.66 -6.10
N PHE A 132 6.96 -4.66 -4.86
CA PHE A 132 6.72 -5.73 -3.90
C PHE A 132 5.22 -5.96 -3.64
N ALA A 133 4.47 -4.90 -3.36
CA ALA A 133 3.03 -4.97 -3.09
C ALA A 133 2.24 -5.47 -4.30
N THR A 134 2.62 -5.04 -5.51
CA THR A 134 1.96 -5.46 -6.74
C THR A 134 2.21 -6.95 -6.99
N LEU A 135 3.46 -7.43 -6.82
CA LEU A 135 3.79 -8.84 -7.02
C LEU A 135 3.10 -9.76 -6.02
N ILE A 136 3.15 -9.43 -4.72
CA ILE A 136 2.45 -10.21 -3.69
C ILE A 136 0.95 -10.17 -3.91
N GLY A 137 0.40 -8.98 -4.19
CA GLY A 137 -1.02 -8.84 -4.45
C GLY A 137 -1.48 -9.64 -5.66
N MET A 138 -0.67 -9.69 -6.72
CA MET A 138 -0.93 -10.53 -7.89
C MET A 138 -0.97 -12.00 -7.52
N LEU A 139 -0.01 -12.49 -6.73
CA LEU A 139 0.01 -13.88 -6.26
C LEU A 139 -1.24 -14.22 -5.46
N VAL A 140 -1.57 -13.41 -4.45
CA VAL A 140 -2.74 -13.61 -3.58
C VAL A 140 -4.05 -13.52 -4.37
N GLY A 141 -4.19 -12.48 -5.19
CA GLY A 141 -5.39 -12.25 -5.99
C GLY A 141 -5.58 -13.31 -7.07
N TRP A 142 -4.51 -13.78 -7.70
CA TRP A 142 -4.58 -14.87 -8.68
C TRP A 142 -5.10 -16.16 -8.03
N ILE A 143 -4.52 -16.57 -6.90
CA ILE A 143 -4.98 -17.74 -6.14
C ILE A 143 -6.47 -17.59 -5.79
N THR A 144 -6.89 -16.40 -5.37
CA THR A 144 -8.28 -16.10 -5.04
C THR A 144 -9.21 -16.29 -6.25
N ILE A 145 -8.84 -15.77 -7.42
CA ILE A 145 -9.62 -15.94 -8.67
C ILE A 145 -9.74 -17.42 -9.02
N LEU A 146 -8.64 -18.18 -8.95
CA LEU A 146 -8.64 -19.61 -9.28
C LEU A 146 -9.56 -20.42 -8.35
N ILE A 147 -9.48 -20.18 -7.04
CA ILE A 147 -10.35 -20.84 -6.06
C ILE A 147 -11.81 -20.50 -6.32
N HIS A 148 -12.10 -19.24 -6.62
CA HIS A 148 -13.47 -18.79 -6.89
C HIS A 148 -14.04 -19.40 -8.17
N LYS A 149 -13.29 -19.39 -9.27
CA LYS A 149 -13.69 -20.02 -10.55
C LYS A 149 -13.94 -21.52 -10.38
N LYS A 150 -13.05 -22.22 -9.68
CA LYS A 150 -13.20 -23.66 -9.40
C LYS A 150 -14.49 -23.96 -8.64
N LYS A 151 -14.82 -23.17 -7.61
CA LYS A 151 -16.05 -23.34 -6.81
C LYS A 151 -17.34 -23.00 -7.58
N SER A 152 -17.25 -22.08 -8.53
CA SER A 152 -18.42 -21.62 -9.31
C SER A 152 -18.64 -22.39 -10.62
N GLY A 153 -17.79 -23.37 -10.94
CA GLY A 153 -17.91 -24.17 -12.16
C GLY A 153 -17.58 -23.42 -13.46
N VAL A 154 -17.05 -22.19 -13.36
CA VAL A 154 -16.71 -21.35 -14.50
C VAL A 154 -15.31 -21.74 -15.00
N LYS A 155 -15.21 -22.23 -16.24
CA LYS A 155 -13.91 -22.62 -16.84
C LYS A 155 -12.96 -21.42 -16.94
N ALA A 156 -11.67 -21.70 -16.70
CA ALA A 156 -10.60 -20.72 -16.57
C ALA A 156 -10.40 -19.89 -17.84
#